data_AF-A0A7V4LNY1-F1
#
_entry.id   AF-A0A7V4LNY1-F1
#
_cell.length_a   1.000
_cell.length_b   1.000
_cell.length_c   1.000
_cell.angle_alpha   90.00
_cell.angle_beta   90.00
_cell.angle_gamma   90.00
#
_symmetry.space_group_name_H-M   'P 1'
#
loop_
_entity.id
_entity.type
_entity.pdbx_description
1 polymer ?
#
loop_
_entity_poly.entity_id
_entity_poly.type
_entity_poly.pdbx_seq_one_letter_code
_entity_poly.pdbx_strand_id
1 'polypeptide(L)' 'MPTFIKEKLLRLLLLPLVMAISANLIAQQVTGKVTDQNGEPLPGVSVLIKGTTQGTITNLEGI' A
#
# COMPACT_ATOMS: atom_id res chain seq x y z
N MET A 1 29.81 -34.43 16.20
CA MET A 1 28.47 -34.34 15.59
C MET A 1 28.47 -33.17 14.61
N PRO A 2 28.14 -33.40 13.33
CA PRO A 2 28.41 -32.44 12.25
C PRO A 2 27.45 -31.25 12.36
N THR A 3 28.01 -30.05 12.37
CA THR A 3 27.27 -28.77 12.40
C THR A 3 26.34 -28.57 11.19
N PHE A 4 26.56 -29.31 10.10
CA PHE A 4 25.77 -29.28 8.86
C PHE A 4 24.25 -29.44 9.04
N ILE A 5 23.80 -30.34 9.92
CA ILE A 5 22.36 -30.59 10.13
C ILE A 5 21.72 -29.45 10.91
N LYS A 6 22.47 -28.86 11.87
CA LYS A 6 22.00 -27.75 12.70
C LYS A 6 21.82 -26.47 11.87
N GLU A 7 22.77 -26.18 10.98
CA GLU A 7 22.71 -25.05 10.03
C GLU A 7 21.50 -25.19 9.07
N LYS A 8 21.27 -26.40 8.54
CA LYS A 8 20.16 -26.67 7.62
C LYS A 8 18.80 -26.61 8.33
N LEU A 9 18.71 -27.11 9.56
CA LEU A 9 17.50 -27.05 10.40
C LEU A 9 17.19 -25.61 10.84
N LEU A 10 18.22 -24.83 11.21
CA LEU A 10 18.07 -23.42 11.57
C LEU A 10 17.57 -22.60 10.37
N ARG A 11 18.14 -22.82 9.17
CA ARG A 11 17.66 -22.16 7.95
C ARG A 11 16.23 -22.56 7.58
N LEU A 12 15.85 -23.83 7.77
CA LEU A 12 14.48 -24.30 7.53
C LEU A 12 13.46 -23.62 8.45
N LEU A 13 13.84 -23.36 9.71
CA LEU A 13 12.99 -22.69 10.71
C LEU A 13 12.89 -21.17 10.46
N LEU A 14 13.97 -20.53 10.01
CA LEU A 14 14.02 -19.07 9.80
C LEU A 14 13.42 -18.62 8.46
N LEU A 15 13.39 -19.47 7.43
CA LEU A 15 12.82 -19.16 6.11
C LEU A 15 11.36 -18.65 6.16
N PRO A 16 10.40 -19.33 6.82
CA PRO A 16 9.01 -18.87 6.87
C PRO A 16 8.85 -17.55 7.67
N LEU A 17 9.71 -17.33 8.67
CA LEU A 17 9.71 -16.09 9.46
C LEU A 17 10.10 -14.87 8.61
N VAL A 18 11.10 -15.02 7.74
CA VAL A 18 11.53 -13.96 6.82
C VAL A 18 10.43 -13.65 5.80
N MET A 19 9.77 -14.67 5.26
CA MET A 19 8.67 -14.48 4.30
C MET A 19 7.44 -13.80 4.90
N ALA A 20 7.12 -14.10 6.17
CA ALA A 20 5.99 -13.49 6.87
C ALA A 20 6.17 -11.97 7.08
N ILE A 21 7.40 -11.50 7.29
CA ILE A 21 7.69 -10.07 7.47
C ILE A 21 7.58 -9.31 6.15
N SER A 22 7.99 -9.92 5.02
CA SER A 22 7.94 -9.30 3.70
C SER A 22 6.55 -9.15 3.08
N ALA A 23 5.52 -9.81 3.62
CA ALA A 23 4.17 -9.79 3.04
C ALA A 23 3.41 -8.47 3.26
N ASN A 24 3.85 -7.61 4.19
CA ASN A 24 3.16 -6.38 4.54
C ASN A 24 3.62 -5.20 3.67
N LEU A 25 3.41 -5.27 2.35
CA LEU A 25 3.50 -4.07 1.51
C LEU A 25 2.16 -3.31 1.60
N ILE A 26 2.08 -2.35 2.51
CA ILE A 26 0.95 -1.41 2.57
C ILE A 26 1.27 -0.24 1.64
N ALA A 27 0.51 -0.09 0.55
CA ALA A 27 0.58 1.11 -0.27
C ALA A 27 0.10 2.33 0.55
N GLN A 28 0.77 3.48 0.42
CA GLN A 28 0.36 4.69 1.12
C GLN A 28 -1.01 5.17 0.63
N GLN A 29 -1.95 5.31 1.55
CA GLN A 29 -3.27 5.88 1.27
C GLN A 29 -3.18 7.42 1.33
N VAL A 30 -3.60 8.08 0.25
CA VAL A 30 -3.72 9.53 0.18
C VAL A 30 -5.21 9.87 0.15
N THR A 31 -5.65 10.79 1.02
CA THR A 31 -7.03 11.27 1.08
C THR A 31 -7.06 12.79 1.00
N GLY A 32 -8.17 13.34 0.52
CA GLY A 32 -8.37 14.77 0.37
C GLY A 32 -9.80 15.10 -0.05
N LYS A 33 -10.14 16.39 -0.07
CA LYS A 33 -11.42 16.90 -0.56
C LYS A 33 -11.16 17.85 -1.72
N VAL A 34 -11.90 17.69 -2.81
CA VAL A 34 -11.83 18.57 -3.98
C VAL A 34 -12.94 19.61 -3.89
N THR A 35 -12.56 20.88 -3.88
CA THR A 35 -13.49 22.01 -3.79
C THR A 35 -13.25 23.05 -4.87
N ASP A 36 -14.26 23.87 -5.14
CA ASP A 36 -14.14 25.07 -5.97
C ASP A 36 -13.52 26.26 -5.19
N GLN A 37 -13.52 27.45 -5.81
CA GLN A 37 -12.99 28.68 -5.21
C GLN A 37 -13.82 29.20 -4.03
N ASN A 38 -15.09 28.79 -3.92
CA ASN A 38 -16.01 29.17 -2.85
C ASN A 38 -15.99 28.17 -1.69
N GLY A 39 -15.31 27.02 -1.85
CA GLY A 39 -15.23 25.94 -0.86
C GLY A 39 -16.29 24.85 -1.05
N GLU A 40 -17.06 24.89 -2.14
CA GLU A 40 -18.09 23.91 -2.43
C GLU A 40 -17.47 22.61 -2.96
N PRO A 41 -17.93 21.42 -2.51
CA PRO A 41 -17.41 20.14 -2.96
C PRO A 41 -17.67 19.90 -4.45
N LEU A 42 -16.70 19.30 -5.14
CA LEU A 42 -16.81 18.95 -6.55
C LEU A 42 -16.96 17.43 -6.74
N PRO A 43 -18.19 16.94 -6.99
CA PRO A 43 -18.43 15.52 -7.24
C PRO A 43 -18.11 15.12 -8.68
N GLY A 44 -17.69 13.87 -8.89
CA GLY A 44 -17.44 13.32 -10.23
C GLY A 44 -16.14 13.78 -10.89
N VAL A 45 -15.23 14.40 -10.14
CA VAL A 45 -13.93 14.85 -10.66
C VAL A 45 -12.94 13.70 -10.64
N SER A 46 -12.16 13.57 -11.72
CA SER A 46 -11.08 12.59 -11.83
C SER A 46 -9.80 13.10 -11.15
N VAL A 47 -9.24 12.30 -10.24
CA VAL A 47 -7.97 12.56 -9.56
C VAL A 47 -6.97 11.49 -10.00
N LEU A 48 -5.82 11.90 -10.54
CA LEU A 48 -4.77 11.00 -11.02
C LEU A 48 -3.43 11.32 -10.34
N ILE A 49 -2.72 10.29 -9.88
CA ILE A 49 -1.36 10.45 -9.36
C ILE A 49 -0.42 10.60 -10.56
N LYS A 50 0.21 11.78 -10.67
CA LYS A 50 1.11 12.12 -11.77
C LYS A 50 2.19 11.05 -11.98
N GLY A 51 2.35 10.60 -13.22
CA GLY A 51 3.34 9.58 -13.58
C GLY A 51 2.88 8.14 -13.33
N THR A 52 1.64 7.93 -12.90
CA THR A 52 1.03 6.60 -12.70
C THR A 52 -0.26 6.47 -13.49
N THR A 53 -0.79 5.26 -13.57
CA THR A 53 -2.14 4.98 -14.07
C THR A 53 -3.18 4.88 -12.94
N GLN A 54 -2.80 5.21 -11.71
CA GLN A 54 -3.67 5.14 -10.54
C GLN A 54 -4.48 6.44 -10.42
N GLY A 55 -5.80 6.31 -10.48
CA GLY A 55 -6.70 7.43 -10.27
C GLY A 55 -8.01 6.98 -9.62
N THR A 56 -8.77 7.97 -9.15
CA THR A 56 -10.06 7.79 -8.50
C THR A 56 -11.02 8.91 -8.94
N ILE A 57 -12.30 8.74 -8.62
CA ILE A 57 -13.36 9.73 -8.88
C ILE A 57 -13.93 10.16 -7.52
N THR A 58 -14.13 11.46 -7.34
CA THR A 58 -14.72 12.01 -6.12
C THR A 58 -16.20 11.66 -5.97
N ASN A 59 -16.63 11.41 -4.73
CA ASN A 59 -18.02 11.15 -4.37
C ASN A 59 -18.85 12.46 -4.26
N LEU A 60 -20.10 12.35 -3.78
CA LEU A 60 -21.01 13.51 -3.62
C LEU A 60 -20.50 14.59 -2.66
N GLU A 61 -19.62 14.23 -1.73
CA GLU A 61 -19.01 15.13 -0.75
C GLU A 61 -17.66 15.69 -1.23
N GLY A 62 -17.23 15.34 -2.44
CA GLY A 62 -15.94 15.75 -3.02
C GLY A 62 -14.74 14.94 -2.49
N ILE A 63 -14.98 13.78 -1.87
CA ILE A 63 -13.96 12.87 -1.29
C ILE A 63 -13.64 11.74 -2.27
#